data_AF-A0A939UMH6-F1
#
_entry.id   AF-A0A939UMH6-F1
#
_cell.length_a   1.000
_cell.length_b   1.000
_cell.length_c   1.000
_cell.angle_alpha   90.00
_cell.angle_beta   90.00
_cell.angle_gamma   90.00
#
_symmetry.space_group_name_H-M   'P 1'
#
loop_
_entity.id
_entity.type
_entity.pdbx_description
1 polymer ?
#
loop_
_entity_poly.entity_id
_entity_poly.type
_entity_poly.pdbx_seq_one_letter_code
_entity_poly.pdbx_strand_id
1 'polypeptide(L)'
;MDFSATLSPSEKIQTNLEVDRFNKTLTVNGRAASQQLGKDDFLKLLMTQMTHQDPTEPMDNSQFIAQMAQFSSLEQMYNVSNGFNKMAQIMQSNEAAGTLGKVVDLDVEGETVSGVVEGFTRGEKPQVQVNGNFYDMNYVRAVYSN
;
A
#
# COMPACT_ATOMS: atom_id res chain seq x y z
N MET A 1 -52.33 -5.89 -14.08
CA MET A 1 -51.61 -4.81 -14.79
C MET A 1 -50.20 -4.81 -14.25
N ASP A 2 -49.25 -5.21 -15.08
CA ASP A 2 -47.83 -5.34 -14.76
C ASP A 2 -47.17 -3.97 -14.99
N PHE A 3 -46.68 -3.36 -13.92
CA PHE A 3 -45.92 -2.10 -13.98
C PHE A 3 -44.54 -2.36 -13.39
N SER A 4 -43.74 -3.13 -14.12
CA SER A 4 -42.30 -3.19 -13.95
C SER A 4 -41.71 -1.84 -14.36
N ALA A 5 -41.52 -0.93 -13.39
CA ALA A 5 -40.77 0.31 -13.59
C ALA A 5 -39.27 0.01 -13.61
N THR A 6 -38.85 -0.77 -14.60
CA THR A 6 -37.46 -0.79 -15.02
C THR A 6 -37.13 0.58 -15.61
N LEU A 7 -35.98 1.16 -15.24
CA LEU A 7 -35.41 2.36 -15.88
C LEU A 7 -35.72 2.34 -17.38
N SER A 8 -36.26 3.44 -17.90
CA SER A 8 -36.60 3.51 -19.31
C SER A 8 -35.35 3.18 -20.14
N PRO A 9 -35.49 2.56 -21.33
CA PRO A 9 -34.34 2.23 -22.17
C PRO A 9 -33.40 3.42 -22.40
N SER A 10 -33.93 4.65 -22.43
CA SER A 10 -33.18 5.90 -22.52
C SER A 10 -32.35 6.24 -21.27
N GLU A 11 -32.84 5.94 -20.07
CA GLU A 11 -32.15 6.25 -18.81
C GLU A 11 -31.02 5.25 -18.54
N LYS A 12 -31.24 3.96 -18.81
CA LYS A 12 -30.17 2.95 -18.73
C LYS A 12 -29.00 3.27 -19.66
N ILE A 13 -29.31 3.78 -20.85
CA ILE A 13 -28.31 4.18 -21.84
C ILE A 13 -27.51 5.39 -21.35
N GLN A 14 -28.17 6.40 -20.76
CA GLN A 14 -27.48 7.57 -20.22
C GLN A 14 -26.56 7.21 -19.05
N THR A 15 -27.03 6.39 -18.11
CA THR A 15 -26.21 5.93 -16.98
C THR A 15 -24.99 5.14 -17.44
N ASN A 16 -25.16 4.22 -18.41
CA ASN A 16 -24.03 3.47 -18.96
C ASN A 16 -23.03 4.37 -19.70
N LEU A 17 -23.51 5.39 -20.44
CA LEU A 17 -22.67 6.37 -21.12
C LEU A 17 -21.88 7.26 -20.14
N GLU A 18 -22.45 7.59 -18.99
CA GLU A 18 -21.77 8.36 -17.94
C GLU A 18 -20.70 7.52 -17.24
N VAL A 19 -21.00 6.26 -16.93
CA VAL A 19 -20.04 5.29 -16.34
C VAL A 19 -18.86 5.06 -17.28
N ASP A 20 -19.11 4.86 -18.57
CA ASP A 20 -18.06 4.65 -19.57
C ASP A 20 -17.19 5.89 -19.77
N ARG A 21 -17.79 7.09 -19.76
CA ARG A 21 -17.04 8.36 -19.82
C ARG A 21 -16.15 8.55 -18.61
N PHE A 22 -16.67 8.23 -17.42
CA PHE A 22 -15.92 8.32 -16.18
C PHE A 22 -14.72 7.37 -16.15
N ASN A 23 -14.93 6.10 -16.51
CA ASN A 23 -13.86 5.09 -16.65
C ASN A 23 -12.80 5.49 -17.68
N LYS A 24 -13.21 6.17 -18.76
CA LYS A 24 -12.29 6.69 -19.78
C LYS A 24 -11.48 7.88 -19.28
N THR A 25 -12.03 8.78 -18.47
CA THR A 25 -11.26 9.87 -17.85
C THR A 25 -10.18 9.39 -16.87
N LEU A 26 -10.41 8.26 -16.20
CA LEU A 26 -9.42 7.63 -15.30
C LEU A 26 -8.22 7.03 -16.05
N THR A 27 -8.37 6.71 -17.34
CA THR A 27 -7.34 6.03 -18.15
C THR A 27 -6.55 6.95 -19.08
N VAL A 28 -6.89 8.24 -19.19
CA VAL A 28 -6.36 9.11 -20.26
C VAL A 28 -4.97 9.70 -20.02
N ASN A 29 -4.36 9.60 -18.82
CA ASN A 29 -3.11 10.34 -18.55
C ASN A 29 -1.91 9.53 -18.01
N GLY A 30 -1.91 8.20 -18.06
CA GLY A 30 -0.71 7.37 -17.82
C GLY A 30 0.02 7.59 -16.48
N ARG A 31 -0.57 8.37 -15.59
CA ARG A 31 -0.10 8.61 -14.23
C ARG A 31 -0.99 7.78 -13.34
N ALA A 32 -0.35 7.02 -12.46
CA ALA A 32 -0.98 6.38 -11.32
C ALA A 32 -1.66 7.46 -10.46
N ALA A 33 -2.83 7.92 -10.88
CA ALA A 33 -3.74 8.71 -10.09
C ALA A 33 -4.41 7.75 -9.12
N SER A 34 -3.65 7.46 -8.06
CA SER A 34 -4.13 7.13 -6.73
C SER A 34 -5.41 6.28 -6.68
N GLN A 35 -5.20 4.98 -6.49
CA GLN A 35 -6.15 3.98 -5.98
C GLN A 35 -7.08 4.47 -4.84
N GLN A 36 -6.69 5.55 -4.15
CA GLN A 36 -7.49 6.31 -3.19
C GLN A 36 -8.79 6.94 -3.76
N LEU A 37 -8.92 7.14 -5.07
CA LEU A 37 -10.13 7.68 -5.70
C LEU A 37 -11.30 6.68 -5.79
N GLY A 38 -11.04 5.37 -5.72
CA GLY A 38 -12.10 4.35 -5.87
C GLY A 38 -13.14 4.33 -4.75
N LYS A 39 -12.73 4.62 -3.50
CA LYS A 39 -13.63 4.61 -2.33
C LYS A 39 -14.57 5.82 -2.30
N ASP A 40 -14.04 7.01 -2.58
CA ASP A 40 -14.82 8.26 -2.50
C ASP A 40 -15.80 8.37 -3.68
N ASP A 41 -15.40 7.89 -4.86
CA ASP A 41 -16.28 7.80 -6.02
C ASP A 41 -17.35 6.70 -5.85
N PHE A 42 -17.02 5.62 -5.13
CA PHE A 42 -18.00 4.59 -4.74
C PHE A 42 -19.00 5.09 -3.69
N LEU A 43 -18.57 5.83 -2.66
CA LEU A 43 -19.46 6.43 -1.65
C LEU A 43 -20.40 7.47 -2.28
N LYS A 44 -19.94 8.20 -3.30
CA LYS A 44 -20.78 9.11 -4.09
C LYS A 44 -21.81 8.34 -4.92
N LEU A 45 -21.43 7.26 -5.59
CA LEU A 45 -22.37 6.38 -6.29
C LEU A 45 -23.40 5.78 -5.34
N LEU A 46 -22.98 5.37 -4.13
CA LEU A 46 -23.85 4.85 -3.08
C LEU A 46 -24.87 5.90 -2.63
N MET A 47 -24.43 7.13 -2.31
CA MET A 47 -25.34 8.23 -1.97
C MET A 47 -26.29 8.58 -3.12
N THR A 48 -25.81 8.55 -4.36
CA THR A 48 -26.61 8.86 -5.55
C THR A 48 -27.72 7.84 -5.75
N GLN A 49 -27.42 6.54 -5.56
CA GLN A 49 -28.43 5.49 -5.62
C GLN A 49 -29.40 5.60 -4.44
N MET A 50 -28.92 5.85 -3.22
CA MET A 50 -29.74 5.96 -2.00
C MET A 50 -30.68 7.17 -2.00
N THR A 51 -30.31 8.26 -2.69
CA THR A 51 -31.17 9.45 -2.88
C THR A 51 -32.22 9.29 -3.99
N HIS A 52 -32.08 8.27 -4.85
CA HIS A 52 -32.97 8.01 -5.99
C HIS A 52 -33.76 6.68 -5.86
N GLN A 53 -33.71 5.97 -4.72
CA GLN A 53 -34.54 4.79 -4.51
C GLN A 53 -35.97 5.16 -4.08
N ASP A 54 -36.95 4.51 -4.69
CA ASP A 54 -38.33 4.48 -4.20
C ASP A 54 -38.38 3.64 -2.89
N PRO A 55 -38.99 4.13 -1.79
CA PRO A 55 -39.00 3.46 -0.48
C PRO A 55 -39.61 2.06 -0.45
N THR A 56 -40.29 1.65 -1.52
CA THR A 56 -41.15 0.46 -1.56
C THR A 56 -40.48 -0.79 -2.14
N GLU A 57 -39.31 -0.67 -2.79
CA GLU A 57 -38.53 -1.81 -3.32
C GLU A 57 -37.01 -1.62 -3.09
N PRO A 58 -36.50 -1.91 -1.89
CA PRO A 58 -35.07 -1.88 -1.63
C PRO A 58 -34.40 -3.07 -2.33
N MET A 59 -33.81 -2.87 -3.51
CA MET A 59 -32.93 -3.89 -4.08
C MET A 59 -31.67 -4.05 -3.22
N ASP A 60 -31.22 -5.30 -3.10
CA ASP A 60 -30.12 -5.79 -2.27
C ASP A 60 -28.73 -5.31 -2.75
N ASN A 61 -28.50 -4.00 -2.68
CA ASN A 61 -27.17 -3.41 -2.86
C ASN A 61 -26.23 -3.74 -1.69
N SER A 62 -26.75 -4.35 -0.61
CA SER A 62 -25.99 -4.66 0.61
C SER A 62 -24.86 -5.65 0.34
N GLN A 63 -25.08 -6.64 -0.53
CA GLN A 63 -24.08 -7.67 -0.81
C GLN A 63 -22.88 -7.14 -1.58
N PHE A 64 -23.09 -6.21 -2.52
CA PHE A 64 -22.02 -5.52 -3.24
C PHE A 64 -21.25 -4.54 -2.34
N ILE A 65 -21.96 -3.81 -1.48
CA ILE A 65 -21.37 -2.93 -0.46
C ILE A 65 -20.50 -3.74 0.50
N ALA A 66 -20.99 -4.90 0.96
CA ALA A 66 -20.23 -5.79 1.84
C ALA A 66 -18.93 -6.27 1.18
N GLN A 67 -18.98 -6.66 -0.10
CA GLN A 67 -17.78 -7.06 -0.84
C GLN A 67 -16.81 -5.88 -1.03
N MET A 68 -17.30 -4.68 -1.38
CA MET A 68 -16.44 -3.50 -1.55
C MET A 68 -15.81 -3.05 -0.23
N ALA A 69 -16.55 -3.09 0.87
CA ALA A 69 -16.04 -2.82 2.20
C ALA A 69 -14.96 -3.85 2.59
N GLN A 70 -15.14 -5.12 2.21
CA GLN A 70 -14.13 -6.16 2.39
C GLN A 70 -12.86 -5.87 1.59
N PHE A 71 -12.98 -5.51 0.30
CA PHE A 71 -11.84 -5.12 -0.53
C PHE A 71 -11.11 -3.89 0.00
N SER A 72 -11.86 -2.85 0.40
CA SER A 72 -11.30 -1.63 1.00
C SER A 72 -10.54 -1.95 2.28
N SER A 73 -11.07 -2.84 3.12
CA SER A 73 -10.42 -3.26 4.37
C SER A 73 -9.12 -4.03 4.08
N LEU A 74 -9.13 -4.92 3.09
CA LEU A 74 -7.93 -5.64 2.66
C LEU A 74 -6.85 -4.71 2.09
N GLU A 75 -7.25 -3.71 1.30
CA GLU A 75 -6.33 -2.71 0.76
C GLU A 75 -5.73 -1.85 1.88
N GLN A 76 -6.53 -1.42 2.86
CA GLN A 76 -6.01 -0.72 4.03
C GLN A 76 -5.03 -1.61 4.82
N MET A 77 -5.34 -2.90 4.99
CA MET A 77 -4.42 -3.84 5.64
C MET A 77 -3.11 -3.99 4.86
N TYR A 78 -3.17 -4.02 3.53
CA TYR A 78 -1.99 -4.03 2.67
C TYR A 78 -1.15 -2.75 2.81
N ASN A 79 -1.79 -1.57 2.84
CA ASN A 79 -1.12 -0.30 3.06
C ASN A 79 -0.45 -0.22 4.43
N VAL A 80 -1.12 -0.72 5.47
CA VAL A 80 -0.56 -0.84 6.82
C VAL A 80 0.65 -1.78 6.83
N SER A 81 0.54 -2.96 6.20
CA SER A 81 1.66 -3.90 6.08
C SER A 81 2.87 -3.27 5.37
N ASN A 82 2.64 -2.54 4.27
CA ASN A 82 3.69 -1.79 3.58
C ASN A 82 4.30 -0.68 4.45
N GLY A 83 3.49 0.00 5.24
CA GLY A 83 3.96 0.97 6.23
C GLY A 83 4.90 0.34 7.26
N PHE A 84 4.53 -0.84 7.77
CA PHE A 84 5.39 -1.61 8.70
C PHE A 84 6.70 -2.05 8.05
N ASN A 85 6.68 -2.51 6.79
CA ASN A 85 7.90 -2.88 6.07
C ASN A 85 8.85 -1.68 5.92
N LYS A 86 8.32 -0.51 5.55
CA LYS A 86 9.12 0.74 5.48
C LYS A 86 9.68 1.14 6.85
N MET A 87 8.89 1.00 7.92
CA MET A 87 9.35 1.28 9.27
C MET A 87 10.52 0.35 9.66
N ALA A 88 10.38 -0.95 9.38
CA ALA A 88 11.44 -1.93 9.64
C ALA A 88 12.74 -1.58 8.88
N GLN A 89 12.64 -1.16 7.61
CA GLN A 89 13.79 -0.70 6.82
C GLN A 89 14.47 0.54 7.42
N ILE A 90 13.70 1.50 7.91
CA ILE A 90 14.23 2.69 8.59
C ILE A 90 14.94 2.30 9.89
N MET A 91 14.36 1.39 10.67
CA MET A 91 14.97 0.90 11.92
C MET A 91 16.32 0.21 11.67
N GLN A 92 16.39 -0.69 10.68
CA GLN A 92 17.65 -1.35 10.30
C GLN A 92 18.69 -0.34 9.79
N SER A 93 18.27 0.67 9.02
CA SER A 93 19.17 1.73 8.57
C SER A 93 19.72 2.57 9.72
N ASN A 94 18.90 2.84 10.74
CA ASN A 94 19.33 3.55 11.95
C ASN A 94 20.28 2.72 12.81
N GLU A 95 20.08 1.40 12.86
CA GLU A 95 20.99 0.48 13.53
C GLU A 95 22.37 0.52 12.87
N ALA A 96 22.44 0.38 11.54
CA ALA A 96 23.68 0.49 10.77
C ALA A 96 24.35 1.86 10.98
N ALA A 97 23.58 2.96 10.95
CA ALA A 97 24.10 4.30 11.25
C ALA A 97 24.69 4.39 12.67
N GLY A 98 24.07 3.74 13.65
CA GLY A 98 24.52 3.69 15.04
C GLY A 98 25.79 2.88 15.27
N THR A 99 26.22 2.07 14.29
CA THR A 99 27.50 1.36 14.32
C THR A 99 28.67 2.19 13.78
N LEU A 100 28.41 3.31 13.11
CA LEU A 100 29.46 4.13 12.49
C LEU A 100 30.49 4.56 13.54
N GLY A 101 31.77 4.29 13.24
CA GLY A 101 32.90 4.57 14.10
C GLY A 101 33.10 3.59 15.25
N LYS A 102 32.21 2.61 15.46
CA LYS A 102 32.34 1.59 16.52
C LYS A 102 33.06 0.34 16.01
N VAL A 103 33.60 -0.44 16.94
CA VAL A 103 34.13 -1.78 16.64
C VAL A 103 32.98 -2.77 16.57
N VAL A 104 32.95 -3.59 15.52
CA VAL A 104 31.95 -4.65 15.33
C VAL A 104 32.63 -5.99 15.10
N ASP A 105 31.95 -7.05 15.54
CA ASP A 105 32.29 -8.43 15.19
C ASP A 105 31.26 -8.95 14.18
N LEU A 106 31.73 -9.33 13.01
CA LEU A 106 30.95 -9.93 11.94
C LEU A 106 31.17 -11.44 11.94
N ASP A 107 30.14 -12.22 11.61
CA ASP A 107 30.25 -13.65 11.33
C ASP A 107 29.94 -13.89 9.86
N VAL A 108 30.99 -14.17 9.11
CA VAL A 108 30.92 -14.43 7.67
C VAL A 108 31.27 -15.88 7.46
N GLU A 109 30.26 -16.71 7.19
CA GLU A 109 30.43 -18.14 6.92
C GLU A 109 31.16 -18.92 8.03
N GLY A 110 31.01 -18.49 9.30
CA GLY A 110 31.65 -19.13 10.45
C GLY A 110 33.00 -18.52 10.84
N GLU A 111 33.50 -17.54 10.09
CA GLU A 111 34.69 -16.77 10.46
C GLU A 111 34.31 -15.44 11.09
N THR A 112 34.95 -15.12 12.23
CA THR A 112 34.77 -13.83 12.88
C THR A 112 35.68 -12.78 12.26
N VAL A 113 35.09 -11.73 11.70
CA VAL A 113 35.79 -10.55 11.19
C VAL A 113 35.51 -9.37 12.11
N SER A 114 36.54 -8.92 12.82
CA SER A 114 36.45 -7.73 13.69
C SER A 114 37.05 -6.50 13.00
N GLY A 115 36.44 -5.34 13.22
CA GLY A 115 36.99 -4.08 12.75
C GLY A 115 36.13 -2.88 13.08
N VAL A 116 36.65 -1.68 12.81
CA VAL A 116 35.91 -0.43 12.97
C VAL A 116 35.01 -0.23 11.76
N VAL A 117 33.76 0.18 11.99
CA VAL A 117 32.85 0.57 10.91
C VAL A 117 33.23 1.95 10.39
N GLU A 118 33.68 2.00 9.14
CA GLU A 118 34.15 3.22 8.47
C GLU A 118 33.03 3.92 7.69
N GLY A 119 31.97 3.18 7.36
CA GLY A 119 30.85 3.68 6.56
C GLY A 119 29.65 2.75 6.62
N PHE A 120 28.50 3.22 6.14
CA PHE A 120 27.30 2.40 6.00
C PHE A 120 26.46 2.84 4.80
N THR A 121 25.64 1.92 4.27
CA THR A 121 24.67 2.20 3.20
C THR A 121 23.24 2.23 3.76
N ARG A 122 22.38 2.99 3.09
CA ARG A 122 20.92 3.03 3.37
C ARG A 122 20.18 2.31 2.25
N GLY A 123 19.04 1.70 2.58
CA GLY A 123 18.19 1.03 1.60
C GLY A 123 17.49 -0.18 2.19
N GLU A 124 17.00 -1.07 1.32
CA GLU A 124 16.31 -2.29 1.77
C GLU A 124 17.22 -3.27 2.51
N LYS A 125 18.53 -3.22 2.23
CA LYS A 125 19.56 -4.04 2.87
C LYS A 125 20.73 -3.14 3.25
N PRO A 126 20.68 -2.49 4.42
CA PRO A 126 21.79 -1.65 4.87
C PRO A 126 23.04 -2.52 5.07
N GLN A 127 24.17 -1.98 4.67
CA GLN A 127 25.48 -2.62 4.80
C GLN A 127 26.40 -1.75 5.64
N VAL A 128 27.33 -2.37 6.34
CA VAL A 128 28.41 -1.70 7.08
C VAL A 128 29.73 -1.96 6.38
N GLN A 129 30.59 -0.95 6.33
CA GLN A 129 31.93 -1.05 5.77
C GLN A 129 32.93 -1.31 6.88
N VAL A 130 33.60 -2.45 6.83
CA VAL A 130 34.62 -2.86 7.81
C VAL A 130 35.87 -3.31 7.04
N ASN A 131 37.04 -2.80 7.42
CA ASN A 131 38.30 -3.10 6.73
C ASN A 131 38.25 -2.86 5.20
N GLY A 132 37.53 -1.82 4.77
CA GLY A 132 37.32 -1.47 3.36
C GLY A 132 36.26 -2.29 2.61
N ASN A 133 35.73 -3.38 3.18
CA ASN A 133 34.73 -4.25 2.56
C ASN A 133 33.31 -3.99 3.10
N PHE A 134 32.30 -4.08 2.24
CA PHE A 134 30.89 -3.96 2.65
C PHE A 134 30.32 -5.32 3.05
N TYR A 135 29.75 -5.37 4.26
CA TYR A 135 29.06 -6.53 4.81
C TYR A 135 27.60 -6.18 5.08
N ASP A 136 26.71 -7.12 4.81
CA ASP A 136 25.31 -6.97 5.20
C ASP A 136 25.19 -6.87 6.73
N MET A 137 24.30 -6.00 7.21
CA MET A 137 24.08 -5.80 8.66
C MET A 137 23.72 -7.11 9.38
N ASN A 138 23.12 -8.08 8.69
CA ASN A 138 22.79 -9.40 9.24
C ASN A 138 24.02 -10.21 9.68
N TYR A 139 25.23 -9.87 9.22
CA TYR A 139 26.45 -10.52 9.67
C TYR A 139 26.98 -9.95 10.99
N VAL A 140 26.53 -8.77 11.42
CA VAL A 140 27.00 -8.13 12.67
C VAL A 140 26.42 -8.90 13.87
N ARG A 141 27.30 -9.48 14.69
CA ARG A 141 26.93 -10.21 15.92
C ARG A 141 27.09 -9.39 17.18
N ALA A 142 28.06 -8.49 17.21
CA ALA A 142 28.29 -7.61 18.34
C ALA A 142 28.77 -6.23 17.88
N VAL A 143 28.36 -5.20 18.63
CA VAL A 143 28.79 -3.81 18.45
C VAL A 143 29.32 -3.31 19.78
N TYR A 144 30.57 -2.89 19.81
CA TYR A 144 31.25 -2.41 21.01
C TYR A 144 31.30 -0.88 21.01
N SER A 145 31.19 -0.26 22.19
CA SER A 145 31.50 1.16 22.30
C SER A 145 33.00 1.36 22.18
N ASN A 146 33.40 2.44 21.51
CA ASN A 146 34.72 3.01 21.72
C ASN A 146 34.85 3.58 23.14
#